data_AF-A0A496LTJ4-F1
#
_entry.id   AF-A0A496LTJ4-F1
#
_cell.length_a   1.000
_cell.length_b   1.000
_cell.length_c   1.000
_cell.angle_alpha   90.00
_cell.angle_beta   90.00
_cell.angle_gamma   90.00
#
_symmetry.space_group_name_H-M   'P 1'
#
loop_
_entity.id
_entity.type
_entity.pdbx_description
1 polymer ?
#
loop_
_entity_poly.entity_id
_entity_poly.type
_entity_poly.pdbx_seq_one_letter_code
_entity_poly.pdbx_strand_id
1 'polypeptide(L)'
;MDIFEGSPREKFFEILSAASPTLVQNEIEEALIRLIACERLCEARGISEREIESFIAQQDLQDELNDKFLQMSGNILSNNE
;
A
#
# COMPACT_ATOMS: atom_id res chain seq x y z
N MET A 1 -26.37 5.32 4.34
CA MET A 1 -25.19 6.11 4.67
C MET A 1 -24.13 5.64 3.70
N ASP A 2 -23.86 6.46 2.69
CA ASP A 2 -23.03 6.09 1.54
C ASP A 2 -21.61 5.82 1.98
N ILE A 3 -21.29 4.54 2.15
CA ILE A 3 -19.93 4.02 2.32
C ILE A 3 -19.10 4.24 1.02
N PHE A 4 -19.67 4.93 0.03
CA PHE A 4 -19.14 5.21 -1.29
C PHE A 4 -18.69 6.66 -1.51
N GLU A 5 -18.85 7.57 -0.54
CA GLU A 5 -18.26 8.92 -0.62
C GLU A 5 -16.79 8.90 -0.16
N GLY A 6 -15.90 9.59 -0.89
CA GLY A 6 -14.47 9.69 -0.59
C GLY A 6 -13.56 8.85 -1.51
N SER A 7 -12.35 9.36 -1.75
CA SER A 7 -11.29 8.70 -2.52
C SER A 7 -10.81 7.41 -1.84
N PRO A 8 -10.26 6.43 -2.59
CA PRO A 8 -9.67 5.22 -2.01
C PRO A 8 -8.67 5.51 -0.89
N ARG A 9 -7.86 6.57 -1.07
CA ARG A 9 -6.93 7.07 -0.07
C ARG A 9 -7.61 7.49 1.23
N GLU A 10 -8.66 8.32 1.14
CA GLU A 10 -9.37 8.82 2.32
C GLU A 10 -9.96 7.67 3.12
N LYS A 11 -10.67 6.75 2.45
CA LYS A 11 -11.26 5.58 3.10
C LYS A 11 -10.21 4.66 3.72
N PHE A 12 -9.08 4.45 3.04
CA PHE A 12 -8.00 3.67 3.60
C PHE A 12 -7.52 4.25 4.94
N PHE A 13 -7.28 5.56 5.03
CA PHE A 13 -6.85 6.17 6.28
C PHE A 13 -7.94 6.20 7.36
N GLU A 14 -9.21 6.32 6.97
CA GLU A 14 -10.34 6.15 7.90
C GLU A 14 -10.36 4.73 8.50
N ILE A 15 -10.31 3.70 7.65
CA ILE A 15 -10.26 2.28 8.06
C ILE A 15 -9.05 2.02 8.95
N LEU A 16 -7.87 2.52 8.55
CA LEU A 16 -6.64 2.34 9.30
C LEU A 16 -6.70 2.99 10.69
N SER A 17 -7.42 4.11 10.84
CA SER A 17 -7.63 4.76 12.13
C SER A 17 -8.66 4.07 13.03
N ALA A 18 -9.61 3.34 12.44
CA ALA A 18 -10.69 2.67 13.15
C ALA A 18 -10.39 1.19 13.50
N ALA A 19 -9.49 0.56 12.75
CA ALA A 19 -9.10 -0.84 12.94
C ALA A 19 -8.28 -1.06 14.22
N SER A 20 -8.25 -2.32 14.69
CA SER A 20 -7.44 -2.66 15.87
C SER A 20 -5.94 -2.48 15.59
N PRO A 21 -5.14 -2.04 16.58
CA PRO A 21 -3.71 -1.81 16.39
C PRO A 21 -2.96 -3.03 15.86
N THR A 22 -3.34 -4.23 16.27
CA THR A 22 -2.72 -5.48 15.81
C THR A 22 -2.97 -5.74 14.32
N LEU A 23 -4.19 -5.50 13.82
CA LEU A 23 -4.49 -5.67 12.40
C LEU A 23 -3.72 -4.69 11.54
N VAL A 24 -3.65 -3.43 11.98
CA VAL A 24 -2.86 -2.40 11.30
C VAL A 24 -1.37 -2.76 11.31
N GLN A 25 -0.83 -3.22 12.44
CA GLN A 25 0.57 -3.64 12.53
C GLN A 25 0.89 -4.78 11.56
N ASN A 26 0.04 -5.80 11.50
CA ASN A 26 0.22 -6.94 10.59
C ASN A 26 0.20 -6.51 9.12
N GLU A 27 -0.77 -5.68 8.71
CA GLU A 27 -0.88 -5.21 7.33
C GLU A 27 0.33 -4.36 6.93
N ILE A 28 0.79 -3.48 7.83
CA ILE A 28 1.97 -2.64 7.58
C ILE A 28 3.25 -3.50 7.52
N GLU A 29 3.40 -4.49 8.41
CA GLU A 29 4.55 -5.40 8.39
C GLU A 29 4.60 -6.21 7.09
N GLU A 30 3.45 -6.72 6.61
CA GLU A 30 3.37 -7.43 5.33
C GLU A 30 3.75 -6.52 4.14
N ALA A 31 3.25 -5.28 4.12
CA ALA A 31 3.60 -4.30 3.11
C ALA A 31 5.11 -3.98 3.10
N LEU A 32 5.71 -3.83 4.28
CA LEU A 32 7.16 -3.58 4.42
C LEU A 32 8.01 -4.78 3.98
N ILE A 33 7.62 -6.00 4.35
CA ILE A 33 8.33 -7.22 3.90
C ILE A 33 8.31 -7.30 2.37
N ARG A 34 7.17 -6.99 1.74
CA ARG A 34 7.05 -6.96 0.28
C ARG A 34 7.94 -5.89 -0.35
N LEU A 35 7.99 -4.70 0.24
CA LEU A 35 8.87 -3.62 -0.21
C LEU A 35 10.35 -4.05 -0.16
N ILE A 36 10.81 -4.57 0.99
CA ILE A 36 12.18 -5.05 1.17
C ILE A 36 12.52 -6.16 0.16
N ALA A 37 11.58 -7.06 -0.12
CA ALA A 37 11.78 -8.11 -1.12
C ALA A 37 11.96 -7.52 -2.54
N CYS A 38 11.16 -6.52 -2.91
CA CYS A 38 11.29 -5.81 -4.18
C CYS A 38 12.62 -5.07 -4.29
N GLU A 39 13.03 -4.32 -3.26
CA GLU A 39 14.32 -3.61 -3.20
C GLU A 39 15.49 -4.58 -3.42
N ARG A 40 15.52 -5.70 -2.69
CA ARG A 40 16.55 -6.73 -2.88
C ARG A 40 16.55 -7.35 -4.26
N LEU A 41 15.38 -7.53 -4.87
CA LEU A 41 15.24 -8.06 -6.24
C LEU A 41 15.73 -7.05 -7.29
N CYS A 42 15.56 -5.75 -7.05
CA CYS A 42 16.10 -4.67 -7.87
C CYS A 42 17.62 -4.60 -7.76
N GLU A 43 18.16 -4.59 -6.53
CA GLU A 43 19.60 -4.60 -6.26
C GLU A 43 20.28 -5.81 -6.91
N ALA A 44 19.70 -7.01 -6.76
CA ALA A 44 20.23 -8.23 -7.36
C ALA A 44 20.25 -8.21 -8.90
N ARG A 45 19.44 -7.34 -9.51
CA ARG A 45 19.41 -7.10 -10.97
C ARG A 45 20.23 -5.89 -11.40
N GLY A 46 20.91 -5.23 -10.47
CA GLY A 46 21.70 -4.03 -10.73
C GLY A 46 20.86 -2.78 -11.00
N ILE A 47 19.57 -2.79 -10.63
CA ILE A 47 18.70 -1.61 -10.69
C ILE A 47 19.02 -0.74 -9.48
N SER A 48 19.52 0.46 -9.74
CA SER A 48 19.89 1.42 -8.70
C SER A 48 18.68 2.20 -8.18
N GLU A 49 18.77 2.72 -6.95
CA GLU A 49 17.75 3.60 -6.38
C GLU A 49 17.42 4.79 -7.29
N ARG A 50 18.44 5.35 -7.95
CA ARG A 50 18.27 6.45 -8.91
C ARG A 50 17.39 6.07 -10.10
N GLU A 51 17.45 4.82 -10.56
CA GLU A 51 16.57 4.33 -11.63
C GLU A 51 15.13 4.18 -11.13
N ILE A 52 14.94 3.76 -9.89
CA ILE A 52 13.62 3.69 -9.24
C ILE A 52 13.02 5.10 -9.12
N GLU A 53 13.77 6.06 -8.58
CA GLU A 53 13.35 7.46 -8.47
C GLU A 53 12.99 8.06 -9.85
N SER A 54 13.82 7.79 -10.86
CA SER A 54 13.57 8.24 -12.23
C SER A 54 12.31 7.59 -12.81
N PHE A 55 12.03 6.33 -12.50
CA PHE A 55 10.82 5.64 -12.92
C PHE A 55 9.58 6.27 -12.27
N ILE A 56 9.61 6.50 -10.96
CA ILE A 56 8.53 7.18 -10.22
C ILE A 56 8.25 8.56 -10.81
N ALA A 57 9.27 9.33 -11.18
CA ALA A 57 9.10 10.66 -11.76
C ALA A 57 8.51 10.66 -13.18
N GLN A 58 8.61 9.54 -13.91
CA GLN A 58 8.17 9.43 -15.31
C GLN A 58 6.80 8.77 -15.46
N GLN A 59 6.39 7.97 -14.48
CA GLN A 59 5.12 7.22 -14.53
C GLN A 59 4.04 7.93 -13.72
N ASP A 60 2.82 7.88 -14.22
CA ASP A 60 1.64 8.17 -13.40
C ASP A 60 1.23 6.87 -12.70
N LEU A 61 1.43 6.81 -11.39
CA LEU A 61 1.15 5.62 -10.56
C LEU A 61 -0.11 5.81 -9.70
N GLN A 62 -0.94 6.83 -9.97
CA GLN A 62 -2.08 7.16 -9.12
C GLN A 62 -3.15 6.06 -9.09
N ASP A 63 -3.41 5.41 -10.23
CA ASP A 63 -4.40 4.34 -10.30
C ASP A 63 -3.92 3.09 -9.55
N GLU A 64 -2.65 2.70 -9.72
CA GLU A 64 -2.05 1.58 -8.99
C GLU A 64 -1.96 1.87 -7.48
N LEU A 65 -1.72 3.14 -7.10
CA LEU A 65 -1.74 3.57 -5.72
C LEU A 65 -3.16 3.48 -5.13
N ASN A 66 -4.18 3.89 -5.88
CA ASN A 66 -5.58 3.73 -5.49
C ASN A 66 -5.97 2.26 -5.32
N ASP A 67 -5.54 1.40 -6.24
CA ASP A 67 -5.72 -0.05 -6.12
C ASP A 67 -5.05 -0.62 -4.87
N LYS A 68 -3.88 -0.09 -4.48
CA LYS A 68 -3.22 -0.48 -3.22
C LYS A 68 -3.98 -0.02 -1.99
N PHE A 69 -4.53 1.19 -1.98
CA PHE A 69 -5.40 1.61 -0.88
C PHE A 69 -6.62 0.70 -0.74
N LEU A 70 -7.26 0.32 -1.86
CA LEU A 70 -8.39 -0.62 -1.83
C LEU A 70 -7.99 -2.00 -1.35
N GLN A 71 -6.87 -2.54 -1.85
CA GLN A 71 -6.38 -3.86 -1.46
C GLN A 71 -6.09 -3.93 0.04
N MET A 72 -5.30 -2.98 0.56
CA MET A 72 -4.93 -2.97 1.98
C MET A 72 -6.14 -2.72 2.88
N SER A 73 -7.09 -1.89 2.44
CA SER A 73 -8.38 -1.73 3.13
C SER A 73 -9.14 -3.07 3.22
N GLY A 74 -9.21 -3.81 2.12
CA GLY A 74 -9.84 -5.13 2.07
C GLY A 74 -9.18 -6.11 3.03
N ASN A 75 -7.85 -6.18 3.05
CA ASN A 75 -7.10 -7.06 3.95
C ASN A 75 -7.37 -6.76 5.43
N ILE A 76 -7.36 -5.48 5.82
CA ILE A 76 -7.63 -5.07 7.21
C ILE A 76 -9.07 -5.44 7.61
N LEU A 77 -10.04 -5.22 6.72
CA LEU A 77 -11.44 -5.53 6.98
C LEU A 77 -11.71 -7.05 7.04
N SER A 78 -11.13 -7.83 6.14
CA SER A 78 -11.29 -9.29 6.11
C SER A 78 -10.64 -10.01 7.29
N ASN A 79 -9.56 -9.45 7.85
CA ASN A 79 -8.93 -10.01 9.06
C ASN A 79 -9.63 -9.58 10.36
N ASN A 80 -10.67 -8.74 10.27
CA ASN A 80 -11.49 -8.32 11.40
C ASN A 80 -12.79 -9.15 11.54
N GLU A 81 -13.10 -10.01 10.55
CA GLU A 81 -14.19 -10.99 10.57
C GLU A 81 -13.71 -12.35 11.10
#